data_AF-A0A212LP04-F1
#
_entry.id   AF-A0A212LP04-F1
#
_cell.length_a   1.000
_cell.length_b   1.000
_cell.length_c   1.000
_cell.angle_alpha   90.00
_cell.angle_beta   90.00
_cell.angle_gamma   90.00
#
_symmetry.space_group_name_H-M   'P 1'
#
loop_
_entity.id
_entity.type
_entity.pdbx_description
1 polymer ?
#
loop_
_entity_poly.entity_id
_entity_poly.type
_entity_poly.pdbx_seq_one_letter_code
_entity_poly.pdbx_strand_id
1 'polypeptide(L)'
;MRDIVKPGETVAFIVNDTTRVANSHVFMPILLDELNAAGIPDKDMWIVFALGTHRLMTAEEMAGEVGTDVAKRVKMYNSECKDKSQFQYYGTTSYGTPVYFNKQVVAADHIVCTGSVVHHFFAGFGGGRKALLPGVSYYETVRKNHSLMLDPNAIIGRLEGNPIYHDQIEGTEMCRPSFLLNVVLNEKKEFLKVFAGDYILAHQECCRFVNEVYGVPVEQEADLVIASCGGYPKDINVYQLQKTMDNAWCAVREGGVVIILGECAEGSGSAAYEKTMQKYVTPEQVAAAVKADFQIGAHKAYAVTRLMKKAEFILVSSMEPELAKLLLFTPAKDLEEALKIAFTKLGSSQPGITLMPMGSLTVPLINNR
;
A
#
# COMPACT_ATOMS: atom_id res chain seq x y z
N MET A 1 18.66 -11.05 16.09
CA MET A 1 17.44 -11.50 16.80
C MET A 1 17.78 -12.26 18.08
N ARG A 2 18.72 -13.21 18.05
CA ARG A 2 19.20 -13.89 19.27
C ARG A 2 19.69 -12.95 20.36
N ASP A 3 20.28 -11.81 19.99
CA ASP A 3 20.80 -10.83 20.95
C ASP A 3 19.72 -9.93 21.58
N ILE A 4 18.48 -9.97 21.08
CA ILE A 4 17.38 -9.11 21.58
C ILE A 4 16.36 -9.87 22.42
N VAL A 5 16.37 -11.22 22.41
CA VAL A 5 15.40 -12.06 23.13
C VAL A 5 16.09 -12.91 24.21
N LYS A 6 15.32 -13.35 25.21
CA LYS A 6 15.76 -14.23 26.31
C LYS A 6 14.74 -15.35 26.55
N PRO A 7 15.19 -16.54 27.00
CA PRO A 7 14.28 -17.63 27.36
C PRO A 7 13.18 -17.17 28.32
N GLY A 8 11.94 -17.51 28.01
CA GLY A 8 10.75 -17.15 28.80
C GLY A 8 10.03 -15.88 28.33
N GLU A 9 10.60 -15.13 27.39
CA GLU A 9 9.93 -14.00 26.71
C GLU A 9 9.05 -14.50 25.55
N THR A 10 8.15 -13.64 25.10
CA THR A 10 7.15 -13.91 24.05
C THR A 10 7.37 -13.06 22.80
N VAL A 11 6.99 -13.58 21.63
CA VAL A 11 7.21 -12.89 20.35
C VAL A 11 5.97 -12.89 19.47
N ALA A 12 5.51 -11.69 19.11
CA ALA A 12 4.48 -11.48 18.10
C ALA A 12 5.10 -11.09 16.76
N PHE A 13 4.75 -11.83 15.71
CA PHE A 13 5.11 -11.51 14.33
C PHE A 13 3.95 -10.81 13.64
N ILE A 14 4.25 -9.69 12.98
CA ILE A 14 3.30 -9.02 12.09
C ILE A 14 3.63 -9.42 10.66
N VAL A 15 2.69 -10.05 9.97
CA VAL A 15 2.85 -10.58 8.59
C VAL A 15 1.86 -9.90 7.65
N ASN A 16 2.25 -9.66 6.39
CA ASN A 16 1.33 -9.07 5.42
C ASN A 16 0.15 -9.98 5.09
N ASP A 17 -0.96 -9.37 4.68
CA ASP A 17 -2.11 -10.09 4.12
C ASP A 17 -1.91 -10.46 2.64
N THR A 18 -2.91 -11.15 2.06
CA THR A 18 -2.89 -11.65 0.67
C THR A 18 -2.80 -10.56 -0.39
N THR A 19 -3.00 -9.27 -0.04
CA THR A 19 -2.88 -8.16 -1.01
C THR A 19 -1.43 -7.75 -1.25
N ARG A 20 -0.47 -8.39 -0.58
CA ARG A 20 0.96 -8.15 -0.73
C ARG A 20 1.67 -9.47 -0.94
N VAL A 21 2.71 -9.42 -1.77
CA VAL A 21 3.64 -10.53 -1.91
C VAL A 21 4.89 -10.18 -1.13
N ALA A 22 5.18 -10.96 -0.09
CA ALA A 22 6.42 -10.87 0.67
C ALA A 22 7.21 -12.19 0.68
N ASN A 23 6.62 -13.28 0.18
CA ASN A 23 7.16 -14.64 0.30
C ASN A 23 7.44 -15.02 1.76
N SER A 24 6.49 -14.74 2.65
CA SER A 24 6.63 -14.99 4.09
C SER A 24 6.88 -16.46 4.40
N HIS A 25 6.33 -17.38 3.60
CA HIS A 25 6.61 -18.81 3.66
C HIS A 25 8.10 -19.19 3.54
N VAL A 26 8.95 -18.31 3.00
CA VAL A 26 10.40 -18.54 2.92
C VAL A 26 11.10 -18.13 4.21
N PHE A 27 10.80 -16.94 4.76
CA PHE A 27 11.54 -16.41 5.90
C PHE A 27 10.92 -16.74 7.26
N MET A 28 9.61 -17.01 7.34
CA MET A 28 8.95 -17.31 8.62
C MET A 28 9.49 -18.58 9.29
N PRO A 29 9.72 -19.71 8.60
CA PRO A 29 10.35 -20.88 9.21
C PRO A 29 11.71 -20.55 9.83
N ILE A 30 12.53 -19.78 9.10
CA ILE A 30 13.87 -19.35 9.52
C ILE A 30 13.78 -18.49 10.78
N LEU A 31 12.83 -17.54 10.84
CA LEU A 31 12.62 -16.69 12.01
C LEU A 31 12.21 -17.49 13.25
N LEU A 32 11.31 -18.47 13.10
CA LEU A 32 10.88 -19.32 14.22
C LEU A 32 12.03 -20.20 14.72
N ASP A 33 12.78 -20.81 13.82
CA ASP A 33 13.92 -21.68 14.18
C ASP A 33 15.02 -20.87 14.88
N GLU A 34 15.25 -19.63 14.45
CA GLU A 34 16.24 -18.76 15.06
C GLU A 34 15.87 -18.35 16.49
N LEU A 35 14.58 -18.18 16.77
CA LEU A 35 14.05 -17.92 18.12
C LEU A 35 14.01 -19.18 18.99
N ASN A 36 13.67 -20.35 18.41
CA ASN A 36 13.80 -21.62 19.13
C ASN A 36 15.24 -21.88 19.59
N ALA A 37 16.22 -21.61 18.71
CA ALA A 37 17.64 -21.71 19.05
C ALA A 37 18.06 -20.72 20.16
N ALA A 38 17.33 -19.62 20.32
CA ALA A 38 17.49 -18.66 21.42
C ALA A 38 16.71 -19.04 22.69
N GLY A 39 15.99 -20.17 22.69
CA GLY A 39 15.25 -20.69 23.84
C GLY A 39 13.79 -20.22 23.93
N ILE A 40 13.22 -19.64 22.87
CA ILE A 40 11.80 -19.28 22.81
C ILE A 40 11.03 -20.44 22.14
N PRO A 41 10.18 -21.19 22.86
CA PRO A 41 9.44 -22.30 22.27
C PRO A 41 8.26 -21.80 21.42
N ASP A 42 7.81 -22.60 20.45
CA ASP A 42 6.71 -22.24 19.53
C ASP A 42 5.43 -21.76 20.21
N LYS A 43 5.11 -22.29 21.41
CA LYS A 43 3.93 -21.89 22.18
C LYS A 43 3.96 -20.42 22.65
N ASP A 44 5.15 -19.82 22.72
CA ASP A 44 5.38 -18.44 23.17
C ASP A 44 5.57 -17.49 21.97
N MET A 45 5.25 -17.97 20.75
CA MET A 45 5.28 -17.22 19.51
C MET A 45 3.92 -17.27 18.81
N TRP A 46 3.53 -16.17 18.17
CA TRP A 46 2.30 -16.13 17.36
C TRP A 46 2.41 -15.10 16.23
N ILE A 47 1.53 -15.26 15.25
CA ILE A 47 1.45 -14.41 14.06
C ILE A 47 0.14 -13.64 14.08
N VAL A 48 0.21 -12.33 13.82
CA VAL A 48 -0.94 -11.48 13.56
C VAL A 48 -0.83 -10.89 12.15
N PHE A 49 -1.83 -11.16 11.32
CA PHE A 49 -1.86 -10.66 9.95
C PHE A 49 -2.29 -9.19 9.91
N ALA A 50 -1.48 -8.37 9.24
CA ALA A 50 -1.64 -6.93 9.07
C ALA A 50 -2.65 -6.60 7.97
N LEU A 51 -3.93 -6.74 8.28
CA LEU A 51 -5.03 -6.47 7.36
C LEU A 51 -5.26 -4.97 7.12
N GLY A 52 -4.93 -4.12 8.08
CA GLY A 52 -5.41 -2.74 8.12
C GLY A 52 -6.93 -2.71 8.01
N THR A 53 -7.46 -2.24 6.89
CA THR A 53 -8.91 -2.15 6.62
C THR A 53 -9.41 -3.19 5.61
N HIS A 54 -8.59 -4.18 5.27
CA HIS A 54 -8.98 -5.23 4.33
C HIS A 54 -9.87 -6.29 4.99
N ARG A 55 -10.42 -7.19 4.18
CA ARG A 55 -11.23 -8.31 4.66
C ARG A 55 -10.40 -9.28 5.49
N LEU A 56 -11.09 -10.10 6.28
CA LEU A 56 -10.46 -11.23 6.96
C LEU A 56 -9.89 -12.22 5.94
N MET A 57 -8.75 -12.80 6.30
CA MET A 57 -8.17 -13.93 5.60
C MET A 57 -8.80 -15.22 6.09
N THR A 58 -9.03 -16.17 5.17
CA THR A 58 -9.39 -17.54 5.55
C THR A 58 -8.19 -18.25 6.19
N ALA A 59 -8.44 -19.37 6.88
CA ALA A 59 -7.37 -20.18 7.43
C ALA A 59 -6.40 -20.71 6.36
N GLU A 60 -6.94 -21.04 5.18
CA GLU A 60 -6.16 -21.48 4.01
C GLU A 60 -5.28 -20.37 3.46
N GLU A 61 -5.81 -19.14 3.36
CA GLU A 61 -5.02 -17.97 2.95
C GLU A 61 -3.90 -17.65 3.95
N MET A 62 -4.19 -17.67 5.25
CA MET A 62 -3.18 -17.47 6.28
C MET A 62 -2.07 -18.53 6.19
N ALA A 63 -2.44 -19.81 6.07
CA ALA A 63 -1.48 -20.90 5.93
C ALA A 63 -0.69 -20.82 4.61
N GLY A 64 -1.31 -20.35 3.52
CA GLY A 64 -0.65 -20.12 2.24
C GLY A 64 0.42 -19.04 2.31
N GLU A 65 0.18 -17.95 3.04
CA GLU A 65 1.14 -16.85 3.19
C GLU A 65 2.41 -17.28 3.92
N VAL A 66 2.29 -18.04 5.02
CA VAL A 66 3.41 -18.40 5.90
C VAL A 66 3.93 -19.82 5.72
N GLY A 67 3.25 -20.64 4.92
CA GLY A 67 3.56 -22.05 4.72
C GLY A 67 2.92 -22.97 5.76
N THR A 68 2.59 -24.20 5.34
CA THR A 68 1.86 -25.17 6.16
C THR A 68 2.60 -25.58 7.43
N ASP A 69 3.93 -25.57 7.42
CA ASP A 69 4.74 -25.99 8.55
C ASP A 69 4.73 -24.94 9.67
N VAL A 70 4.82 -23.65 9.31
CA VAL A 70 4.65 -22.54 10.25
C VAL A 70 3.24 -22.53 10.83
N ALA A 71 2.22 -22.70 9.97
CA ALA A 71 0.82 -22.71 10.38
C ALA A 71 0.47 -23.82 11.39
N LYS A 72 1.24 -24.91 11.43
CA LYS A 72 1.08 -26.00 12.42
C LYS A 72 1.81 -25.74 13.73
N ARG A 73 2.81 -24.86 13.73
CA ARG A 73 3.70 -24.60 14.86
C ARG A 73 3.17 -23.52 15.79
N VAL A 74 2.71 -22.40 15.21
CA VAL A 74 2.32 -21.20 15.95
C VAL A 74 0.89 -20.80 15.68
N LYS A 75 0.28 -20.10 16.64
CA LYS A 75 -1.08 -19.57 16.46
C LYS A 75 -1.06 -18.40 15.49
N MET A 76 -2.14 -18.27 14.71
CA MET A 76 -2.31 -17.25 13.69
C MET A 76 -3.63 -16.51 13.89
N TYR A 77 -3.60 -15.18 13.75
CA TYR A 77 -4.74 -14.33 14.00
C TYR A 77 -4.90 -13.26 12.92
N ASN A 78 -6.16 -12.96 12.58
CA ASN A 78 -6.50 -11.76 11.82
C ASN A 78 -6.57 -10.55 12.77
N SER A 79 -6.10 -9.38 12.35
CA SER A 79 -6.34 -8.12 13.07
C SER A 79 -7.56 -7.39 12.48
N GLU A 80 -8.75 -7.61 13.05
CA GLU A 80 -9.99 -7.06 12.52
C GLU A 80 -10.22 -5.61 12.99
N CYS A 81 -9.87 -4.61 12.17
CA CYS A 81 -9.93 -3.20 12.59
C CYS A 81 -11.31 -2.68 13.03
N LYS A 82 -12.41 -3.38 12.71
CA LYS A 82 -13.77 -3.00 13.11
C LYS A 82 -14.17 -3.56 14.48
N ASP A 83 -13.52 -4.60 14.96
CA ASP A 83 -13.75 -5.15 16.30
C ASP A 83 -12.90 -4.39 17.33
N LYS A 84 -13.47 -3.33 17.91
CA LYS A 84 -12.80 -2.50 18.92
C LYS A 84 -12.28 -3.31 20.11
N SER A 85 -12.87 -4.47 20.42
CA SER A 85 -12.46 -5.28 21.58
C SER A 85 -11.03 -5.84 21.45
N GLN A 86 -10.53 -5.97 20.22
CA GLN A 86 -9.17 -6.42 19.92
C GLN A 86 -8.10 -5.35 20.18
N PHE A 87 -8.47 -4.09 20.42
CA PHE A 87 -7.51 -2.99 20.45
C PHE A 87 -7.42 -2.30 21.81
N GLN A 88 -6.22 -1.81 22.12
CA GLN A 88 -5.93 -1.01 23.31
C GLN A 88 -5.43 0.38 22.90
N TYR A 89 -5.87 1.41 23.61
CA TYR A 89 -5.45 2.79 23.41
C TYR A 89 -4.09 3.07 24.03
N TYR A 90 -3.22 3.78 23.31
CA TYR A 90 -1.86 4.13 23.76
C TYR A 90 -1.59 5.64 23.87
N GLY A 91 -2.41 6.47 23.23
CA GLY A 91 -2.21 7.90 23.21
C GLY A 91 -2.77 8.52 21.93
N THR A 92 -2.53 9.81 21.77
CA THR A 92 -2.88 10.54 20.55
C THR A 92 -1.61 11.25 20.07
N THR A 93 -1.29 11.08 18.79
CA THR A 93 -0.12 11.71 18.18
C THR A 93 -0.28 13.23 18.08
N SER A 94 0.81 13.94 17.82
CA SER A 94 0.82 15.38 17.54
C SER A 94 -0.02 15.78 16.31
N TYR A 95 -0.28 14.83 15.39
CA TYR A 95 -1.17 15.01 14.23
C TYR A 95 -2.65 14.73 14.56
N GLY A 96 -2.96 14.43 15.83
CA GLY A 96 -4.31 14.16 16.32
C GLY A 96 -4.83 12.77 15.98
N THR A 97 -3.95 11.81 15.69
CA THR A 97 -4.33 10.42 15.44
C THR A 97 -4.45 9.68 16.77
N PRO A 98 -5.64 9.19 17.16
CA PRO A 98 -5.77 8.36 18.34
C PRO A 98 -5.18 6.97 18.04
N VAL A 99 -4.18 6.55 18.80
CA VAL A 99 -3.40 5.34 18.55
C VAL A 99 -3.99 4.18 19.32
N TYR A 100 -4.46 3.18 18.57
CA TYR A 100 -4.97 1.92 19.09
C TYR A 100 -4.32 0.76 18.34
N PHE A 101 -3.68 -0.15 19.07
CA PHE A 101 -3.04 -1.34 18.49
C PHE A 101 -3.65 -2.63 18.98
N ASN A 102 -3.54 -3.67 18.14
CA ASN A 102 -4.05 -5.01 18.45
C ASN A 102 -3.38 -5.55 19.72
N LYS A 103 -4.19 -5.87 20.73
CA LYS A 103 -3.77 -6.33 22.06
C LYS A 103 -2.83 -7.52 22.00
N GLN A 104 -3.03 -8.43 21.06
CA GLN A 104 -2.17 -9.61 20.94
C GLN A 104 -0.78 -9.26 20.45
N VAL A 105 -0.61 -8.22 19.65
CA VAL A 105 0.71 -7.79 19.17
C VAL A 105 1.48 -7.12 20.30
N VAL A 106 0.84 -6.13 20.93
CA VAL A 106 1.45 -5.28 21.95
C VAL A 106 1.56 -5.92 23.33
N ALA A 107 0.96 -7.10 23.54
CA ALA A 107 1.15 -7.90 24.74
C ALA A 107 2.40 -8.79 24.70
N ALA A 108 3.04 -8.95 23.53
CA ALA A 108 4.31 -9.66 23.44
C ALA A 108 5.46 -8.83 24.01
N ASP A 109 6.46 -9.49 24.56
CA ASP A 109 7.71 -8.84 24.97
C ASP A 109 8.47 -8.28 23.75
N HIS A 110 8.36 -8.97 22.60
CA HIS A 110 8.92 -8.53 21.33
C HIS A 110 7.92 -8.49 20.20
N ILE A 111 7.91 -7.37 19.48
CA ILE A 111 7.16 -7.19 18.25
C ILE A 111 8.15 -7.26 17.07
N VAL A 112 7.93 -8.23 16.17
CA VAL A 112 8.70 -8.39 14.95
C VAL A 112 7.85 -8.00 13.74
N CYS A 113 8.21 -6.89 13.11
CA CYS A 113 7.56 -6.44 11.89
C CYS A 113 8.15 -7.16 10.68
N THR A 114 7.31 -7.75 9.83
CA THR A 114 7.76 -8.34 8.56
C THR A 114 7.01 -7.76 7.36
N GLY A 115 7.55 -7.95 6.15
CA GLY A 115 6.82 -7.67 4.91
C GLY A 115 7.66 -7.13 3.77
N SER A 116 7.02 -6.88 2.63
CA SER A 116 7.69 -6.30 1.45
C SER A 116 7.59 -4.77 1.40
N VAL A 117 8.55 -4.16 0.70
CA VAL A 117 8.64 -2.70 0.55
C VAL A 117 8.62 -2.31 -0.92
N VAL A 118 7.71 -1.38 -1.23
CA VAL A 118 7.57 -0.69 -2.51
C VAL A 118 7.24 0.77 -2.23
N HIS A 119 7.32 1.65 -3.23
CA HIS A 119 6.78 3.01 -3.12
C HIS A 119 5.29 2.99 -2.74
N HIS A 120 4.86 3.99 -1.97
CA HIS A 120 3.48 4.14 -1.54
C HIS A 120 3.00 5.57 -1.76
N PHE A 121 1.94 5.71 -2.55
CA PHE A 121 1.52 6.98 -3.14
C PHE A 121 1.39 8.20 -2.21
N PHE A 122 0.93 8.03 -0.97
CA PHE A 122 0.89 9.12 0.03
C PHE A 122 1.85 8.93 1.22
N ALA A 123 2.44 7.75 1.41
CA ALA A 123 3.15 7.40 2.64
C ALA A 123 4.66 7.32 2.45
N GLY A 124 5.16 7.79 1.31
CA GLY A 124 6.52 7.54 0.85
C GLY A 124 6.68 6.09 0.37
N PHE A 125 6.75 5.17 1.33
CA PHE A 125 7.00 3.74 1.09
C PHE A 125 6.10 2.84 1.94
N GLY A 126 5.96 1.58 1.53
CA GLY A 126 5.44 0.48 2.35
C GLY A 126 6.40 0.09 3.48
N GLY A 127 6.21 -1.09 4.09
CA GLY A 127 7.15 -1.65 5.07
C GLY A 127 7.34 -0.88 6.38
N GLY A 128 8.27 -1.35 7.20
CA GLY A 128 8.66 -0.74 8.47
C GLY A 128 7.46 -0.55 9.40
N ARG A 129 7.32 0.68 9.89
CA ARG A 129 6.21 1.17 10.73
C ARG A 129 4.80 0.82 10.22
N LYS A 130 4.62 0.63 8.89
CA LYS A 130 3.29 0.31 8.33
C LYS A 130 2.75 -1.05 8.73
N ALA A 131 3.62 -1.98 9.14
CA ALA A 131 3.19 -3.25 9.70
C ALA A 131 2.33 -3.02 10.97
N LEU A 132 2.73 -2.07 11.83
CA LEU A 132 1.96 -1.71 13.02
C LEU A 132 0.83 -0.71 12.70
N LEU A 133 1.19 0.46 12.16
CA LEU A 133 0.27 1.53 11.78
C LEU A 133 0.29 1.78 10.27
N PRO A 134 -0.71 1.31 9.49
CA PRO A 134 -2.04 0.89 9.90
C PRO A 134 -2.25 -0.62 10.11
N GLY A 135 -1.25 -1.46 9.84
CA GLY A 135 -1.45 -2.90 9.60
C GLY A 135 -2.23 -3.65 10.68
N VAL A 136 -1.98 -3.37 11.96
CA VAL A 136 -2.69 -3.97 13.10
C VAL A 136 -3.30 -2.90 14.01
N SER A 137 -3.84 -1.86 13.40
CA SER A 137 -4.45 -0.71 14.09
C SER A 137 -5.97 -0.72 14.02
N TYR A 138 -6.62 -0.09 15.01
CA TYR A 138 -8.07 0.10 15.01
C TYR A 138 -8.52 0.99 13.85
N TYR A 139 -9.74 0.80 13.35
CA TYR A 139 -10.29 1.53 12.21
C TYR A 139 -10.15 3.06 12.34
N GLU A 140 -10.44 3.64 13.52
CA GLU A 140 -10.33 5.09 13.71
C GLU A 140 -8.89 5.60 13.65
N THR A 141 -7.92 4.81 14.13
CA THR A 141 -6.48 5.10 13.97
C THR A 141 -6.12 5.14 12.49
N VAL A 142 -6.56 4.12 11.73
CA VAL A 142 -6.29 4.04 10.28
C VAL A 142 -6.94 5.21 9.55
N ARG A 143 -8.23 5.46 9.78
CA ARG A 143 -9.02 6.52 9.15
C ARG A 143 -8.42 7.89 9.41
N LYS A 144 -8.04 8.19 10.66
CA LYS A 144 -7.45 9.48 11.01
C LYS A 144 -6.06 9.67 10.42
N ASN A 145 -5.18 8.67 10.49
CA ASN A 145 -3.88 8.74 9.81
C ASN A 145 -4.06 8.96 8.29
N HIS A 146 -4.94 8.18 7.65
CA HIS A 146 -5.17 8.30 6.20
C HIS A 146 -5.74 9.67 5.79
N SER A 147 -6.46 10.37 6.68
CA SER A 147 -6.93 11.74 6.40
C SER A 147 -5.80 12.73 6.14
N LEU A 148 -4.58 12.46 6.62
CA LEU A 148 -3.40 13.27 6.34
C LEU A 148 -2.95 13.17 4.87
N MET A 149 -3.50 12.24 4.07
CA MET A 149 -3.22 12.16 2.63
C MET A 149 -3.71 13.39 1.85
N LEU A 150 -4.55 14.23 2.48
CA LEU A 150 -5.03 15.50 1.93
C LEU A 150 -3.96 16.59 2.01
N ASP A 151 -2.89 16.38 2.80
CA ASP A 151 -1.77 17.31 2.88
C ASP A 151 -0.92 17.21 1.59
N PRO A 152 -0.56 18.34 0.96
CA PRO A 152 0.29 18.33 -0.24
C PRO A 152 1.68 17.72 0.00
N ASN A 153 2.11 17.57 1.26
CA ASN A 153 3.37 16.94 1.60
C ASN A 153 3.30 15.41 1.67
N ALA A 154 2.11 14.80 1.58
CA ALA A 154 1.92 13.36 1.53
C ALA A 154 2.25 12.80 0.12
N ILE A 155 3.55 12.67 -0.18
CA ILE A 155 4.05 12.35 -1.51
C ILE A 155 4.71 10.97 -1.56
N ILE A 156 4.60 10.32 -2.72
CA ILE A 156 5.25 9.05 -3.06
C ILE A 156 6.77 9.14 -2.93
N GLY A 157 7.42 8.09 -2.43
CA GLY A 157 8.89 8.04 -2.31
C GLY A 157 9.51 9.01 -1.30
N ARG A 158 8.73 9.82 -0.59
CA ARG A 158 9.22 10.78 0.40
C ARG A 158 8.83 10.41 1.83
N LEU A 159 9.85 10.25 2.67
CA LEU A 159 9.72 10.05 4.12
C LEU A 159 9.79 11.38 4.88
N GLU A 160 10.90 12.12 4.71
CA GLU A 160 11.11 13.37 5.42
C GLU A 160 10.11 14.46 4.99
N GLY A 161 9.59 15.20 5.97
CA GLY A 161 8.50 16.16 5.77
C GLY A 161 7.13 15.56 5.40
N ASN A 162 7.00 14.23 5.29
CA ASN A 162 5.72 13.61 4.97
C ASN A 162 4.88 13.40 6.26
N PRO A 163 3.73 14.09 6.41
CA PRO A 163 2.93 14.02 7.64
C PRO A 163 2.39 12.61 7.93
N ILE A 164 2.10 11.82 6.89
CA ILE A 164 1.66 10.43 7.07
C ILE A 164 2.77 9.61 7.73
N TYR A 165 4.01 9.79 7.27
CA TYR A 165 5.15 9.03 7.77
C TYR A 165 5.46 9.44 9.20
N HIS A 166 5.53 10.73 9.48
CA HIS A 166 5.83 11.26 10.83
C HIS A 166 4.76 10.85 11.85
N ASP A 167 3.48 10.91 11.49
CA ASP A 167 2.38 10.40 12.33
C ASP A 167 2.48 8.89 12.57
N GLN A 168 2.85 8.12 11.55
CA GLN A 168 3.05 6.67 11.67
C GLN A 168 4.23 6.32 12.57
N ILE A 169 5.34 7.06 12.47
CA ILE A 169 6.51 6.86 13.33
C ILE A 169 6.15 7.20 14.77
N GLU A 170 5.57 8.38 15.02
CA GLU A 170 5.16 8.81 16.36
C GLU A 170 4.20 7.80 17.01
N GLY A 171 3.18 7.35 16.27
CA GLY A 171 2.26 6.34 16.78
C GLY A 171 2.91 4.99 17.02
N THR A 172 3.81 4.55 16.13
CA THR A 172 4.52 3.27 16.28
C THR A 172 5.50 3.28 17.45
N GLU A 173 6.13 4.41 17.76
CA GLU A 173 7.04 4.56 18.90
C GLU A 173 6.34 4.36 20.26
N MET A 174 5.01 4.57 20.33
CA MET A 174 4.24 4.25 21.55
C MET A 174 4.25 2.75 21.88
N CYS A 175 4.52 1.89 20.90
CA CYS A 175 4.66 0.43 21.02
C CYS A 175 5.80 -0.04 20.11
N ARG A 176 7.01 0.45 20.39
CA ARG A 176 8.19 0.30 19.52
C ARG A 176 8.45 -1.16 19.12
N PRO A 177 8.48 -1.49 17.82
CA PRO A 177 8.92 -2.80 17.34
C PRO A 177 10.38 -3.11 17.74
N SER A 178 10.62 -4.32 18.21
CA SER A 178 11.97 -4.77 18.61
C SER A 178 12.84 -5.15 17.41
N PHE A 179 12.22 -5.57 16.31
CA PHE A 179 12.94 -6.01 15.12
C PHE A 179 12.11 -5.84 13.85
N LEU A 180 12.81 -5.65 12.73
CA LEU A 180 12.22 -5.64 11.39
C LEU A 180 12.88 -6.70 10.51
N LEU A 181 12.09 -7.36 9.67
CA LEU A 181 12.56 -8.03 8.46
C LEU A 181 11.75 -7.52 7.26
N ASN A 182 12.39 -6.76 6.39
CA ASN A 182 11.77 -6.25 5.18
C ASN A 182 12.46 -6.80 3.93
N VAL A 183 11.66 -7.06 2.90
CA VAL A 183 12.14 -7.65 1.66
C VAL A 183 11.78 -6.78 0.46
N VAL A 184 12.64 -6.82 -0.56
CA VAL A 184 12.42 -6.17 -1.85
C VAL A 184 12.45 -7.25 -2.91
N LEU A 185 11.45 -7.28 -3.79
CA LEU A 185 11.22 -8.36 -4.75
C LEU A 185 11.30 -7.87 -6.20
N ASN A 186 11.72 -8.68 -7.15
CA ASN A 186 11.59 -8.30 -8.57
C ASN A 186 10.15 -8.55 -9.08
N GLU A 187 9.90 -8.27 -10.35
CA GLU A 187 8.62 -8.49 -11.02
C GLU A 187 8.20 -9.97 -11.07
N LYS A 188 9.16 -10.89 -10.98
CA LYS A 188 8.95 -12.34 -10.88
C LYS A 188 8.72 -12.81 -9.44
N LYS A 189 8.62 -11.88 -8.49
CA LYS A 189 8.44 -12.13 -7.06
C LYS A 189 9.65 -12.82 -6.40
N GLU A 190 10.84 -12.70 -6.99
CA GLU A 190 12.09 -13.25 -6.43
C GLU A 190 12.75 -12.21 -5.52
N PHE A 191 13.44 -12.65 -4.46
CA PHE A 191 14.13 -11.74 -3.54
C PHE A 191 15.29 -11.03 -4.25
N LEU A 192 15.24 -9.69 -4.27
CA LEU A 192 16.39 -8.85 -4.62
C LEU A 192 17.29 -8.64 -3.40
N LYS A 193 16.68 -8.29 -2.25
CA LYS A 193 17.40 -8.02 -1.01
C LYS A 193 16.51 -8.14 0.22
N VAL A 194 17.12 -8.53 1.34
CA VAL A 194 16.50 -8.60 2.67
C VAL A 194 17.20 -7.58 3.58
N PHE A 195 16.41 -6.85 4.36
CA PHE A 195 16.85 -5.84 5.32
C PHE A 195 16.33 -6.22 6.70
N ALA A 196 17.21 -6.40 7.67
CA ALA A 196 16.82 -6.83 9.00
C ALA A 196 17.60 -6.10 10.09
N GLY A 197 16.94 -5.76 11.20
CA GLY A 197 17.55 -5.02 12.32
C GLY A 197 16.58 -4.05 12.99
N ASP A 198 17.11 -2.89 13.40
CA ASP A 198 16.31 -1.78 13.93
C ASP A 198 15.22 -1.36 12.92
N TYR A 199 13.99 -1.19 13.39
CA TYR A 199 12.86 -1.04 12.49
C TYR A 199 12.83 0.28 11.72
N ILE A 200 13.53 1.31 12.20
CA ILE A 200 13.65 2.60 11.49
C ILE A 200 14.84 2.52 10.56
N LEU A 201 16.02 2.18 11.07
CA LEU A 201 17.26 2.21 10.28
C LEU A 201 17.22 1.19 9.13
N ALA A 202 16.80 -0.04 9.40
CA ALA A 202 16.69 -1.06 8.35
C ALA A 202 15.60 -0.70 7.32
N HIS A 203 14.51 -0.04 7.75
CA HIS A 203 13.48 0.44 6.82
C HIS A 203 14.00 1.58 5.94
N GLN A 204 14.76 2.52 6.48
CA GLN A 204 15.37 3.62 5.72
C GLN A 204 16.39 3.12 4.69
N GLU A 205 17.25 2.16 5.07
CA GLU A 205 18.15 1.46 4.14
C GLU A 205 17.36 0.75 3.02
N CYS A 206 16.28 0.06 3.39
CA CYS A 206 15.40 -0.60 2.44
C CYS A 206 14.75 0.40 1.46
N CYS A 207 14.24 1.53 1.95
CA CYS A 207 13.64 2.58 1.11
C CYS A 207 14.64 3.18 0.12
N ARG A 208 15.90 3.36 0.53
CA ARG A 208 16.98 3.81 -0.37
C ARG A 208 17.21 2.83 -1.50
N PHE A 209 17.27 1.53 -1.18
CA PHE A 209 17.39 0.49 -2.20
C PHE A 209 16.16 0.41 -3.11
N VAL A 210 14.95 0.55 -2.56
CA VAL A 210 13.69 0.61 -3.35
C VAL A 210 13.72 1.77 -4.37
N ASN A 211 14.21 2.95 -3.98
CA ASN A 211 14.42 4.05 -4.91
C ASN A 211 15.41 3.70 -6.02
N GLU A 212 16.51 3.01 -5.69
CA GLU A 212 17.52 2.58 -6.67
C GLU A 212 16.97 1.58 -7.69
N VAL A 213 16.18 0.59 -7.24
CA VAL A 213 15.75 -0.51 -8.12
C VAL A 213 14.42 -0.28 -8.83
N TYR A 214 13.53 0.54 -8.27
CA TYR A 214 12.22 0.83 -8.87
C TYR A 214 12.06 2.27 -9.33
N GLY A 215 12.93 3.18 -8.90
CA GLY A 215 12.97 4.54 -9.40
C GLY A 215 13.55 4.58 -10.81
N VAL A 216 12.81 5.15 -11.76
CA VAL A 216 13.22 5.25 -13.16
C VAL A 216 13.45 6.72 -13.49
N PRO A 217 14.71 7.18 -13.65
CA PRO A 217 14.98 8.54 -14.08
C PRO A 217 14.30 8.85 -15.42
N VAL A 218 13.56 9.95 -15.48
CA VAL A 218 12.96 10.47 -16.71
C VAL A 218 13.40 11.91 -16.93
N GLU A 219 13.77 12.25 -18.16
CA GLU A 219 14.27 13.58 -18.51
C GLU A 219 13.17 14.64 -18.45
N GLN A 220 11.95 14.27 -18.89
CA GLN A 220 10.80 15.15 -18.93
C GLN A 220 9.49 14.35 -18.81
N GLU A 221 8.44 15.05 -18.40
CA GLU A 221 7.07 14.52 -18.46
C GLU A 221 6.61 14.35 -19.92
N ALA A 222 5.87 13.28 -20.21
CA ALA A 222 5.37 12.92 -21.53
C ALA A 222 3.96 13.45 -21.79
N ASP A 223 3.62 13.63 -23.07
CA ASP A 223 2.26 13.96 -23.51
C ASP A 223 1.29 12.80 -23.25
N LEU A 224 1.75 11.57 -23.49
CA LEU A 224 0.99 10.34 -23.34
C LEU A 224 1.78 9.35 -22.47
N VAL A 225 1.12 8.81 -21.43
CA VAL A 225 1.64 7.68 -20.66
C VAL A 225 0.76 6.46 -20.89
N ILE A 226 1.37 5.31 -21.18
CA ILE A 226 0.65 4.03 -21.29
C ILE A 226 1.15 3.14 -20.16
N ALA A 227 0.29 2.82 -19.20
CA ALA A 227 0.66 2.13 -17.97
C ALA A 227 -0.20 0.88 -17.71
N SER A 228 0.44 -0.18 -17.23
CA SER A 228 -0.22 -1.37 -16.69
C SER A 228 0.28 -1.63 -15.27
N CYS A 229 -0.56 -2.24 -14.44
CA CYS A 229 -0.15 -2.67 -13.11
C CYS A 229 0.57 -4.03 -13.08
N GLY A 230 0.76 -4.67 -14.24
CA GLY A 230 1.35 -6.00 -14.37
C GLY A 230 0.34 -7.17 -14.27
N GLY A 231 -0.97 -6.87 -14.31
CA GLY A 231 -2.06 -7.85 -14.25
C GLY A 231 -2.42 -8.31 -12.84
N TYR A 232 -3.18 -9.40 -12.78
CA TYR A 232 -3.72 -9.96 -11.54
C TYR A 232 -2.60 -10.31 -10.53
N PRO A 233 -2.77 -10.02 -9.22
CA PRO A 233 -3.98 -9.50 -8.55
C PRO A 233 -4.04 -7.96 -8.46
N LYS A 234 -3.14 -7.23 -9.12
CA LYS A 234 -3.00 -5.77 -8.91
C LYS A 234 -4.03 -4.95 -9.70
N ASP A 235 -4.65 -5.52 -10.72
CA ASP A 235 -5.77 -4.93 -11.48
C ASP A 235 -7.13 -5.51 -11.09
N ILE A 236 -7.27 -6.19 -9.95
CA ILE A 236 -8.54 -6.78 -9.54
C ILE A 236 -9.70 -5.75 -9.50
N ASN A 237 -9.40 -4.48 -9.20
CA ASN A 237 -10.34 -3.35 -9.22
C ASN A 237 -9.61 -2.00 -9.31
N VAL A 238 -10.38 -0.92 -9.53
CA VAL A 238 -9.85 0.46 -9.60
C VAL A 238 -9.19 0.88 -8.28
N TYR A 239 -9.68 0.41 -7.13
CA TYR A 239 -9.08 0.70 -5.81
C TYR A 239 -7.59 0.36 -5.77
N GLN A 240 -7.18 -0.77 -6.35
CA GLN A 240 -5.78 -1.19 -6.46
C GLN A 240 -5.07 -0.54 -7.65
N LEU A 241 -5.74 -0.48 -8.81
CA LEU A 241 -5.18 0.14 -10.03
C LEU A 241 -4.77 1.60 -9.82
N GLN A 242 -5.46 2.31 -8.92
CA GLN A 242 -5.16 3.68 -8.52
C GLN A 242 -3.69 3.88 -8.10
N LYS A 243 -3.02 2.87 -7.52
CA LYS A 243 -1.59 2.97 -7.19
C LYS A 243 -0.71 3.11 -8.44
N THR A 244 -1.08 2.42 -9.51
CA THR A 244 -0.41 2.56 -10.82
C THR A 244 -0.73 3.90 -11.45
N MET A 245 -1.95 4.42 -11.25
CA MET A 245 -2.30 5.77 -11.69
C MET A 245 -1.42 6.84 -11.04
N ASP A 246 -1.09 6.73 -9.75
CA ASP A 246 -0.15 7.64 -9.08
C ASP A 246 1.25 7.63 -9.69
N ASN A 247 1.75 6.44 -10.00
CA ASN A 247 3.07 6.28 -10.61
C ASN A 247 3.06 6.86 -12.03
N ALA A 248 2.01 6.59 -12.82
CA ALA A 248 1.85 7.15 -14.16
C ALA A 248 1.66 8.68 -14.14
N TRP A 249 1.01 9.21 -13.10
CA TRP A 249 0.81 10.64 -12.90
C TRP A 249 2.14 11.40 -12.76
N CYS A 250 3.17 10.72 -12.24
CA CYS A 250 4.53 11.26 -12.14
C CYS A 250 5.24 11.36 -13.50
N ALA A 251 4.78 10.65 -14.54
CA ALA A 251 5.38 10.69 -15.88
C ALA A 251 4.60 11.55 -16.89
N VAL A 252 3.34 11.89 -16.63
CA VAL A 252 2.50 12.65 -17.57
C VAL A 252 2.60 14.15 -17.29
N ARG A 253 2.63 14.99 -18.34
CA ARG A 253 2.62 16.45 -18.17
C ARG A 253 1.24 16.99 -17.79
N GLU A 254 1.20 18.24 -17.36
CA GLU A 254 -0.07 18.98 -17.21
C GLU A 254 -0.84 19.00 -18.54
N GLY A 255 -2.13 18.66 -18.50
CA GLY A 255 -3.01 18.52 -19.65
C GLY A 255 -2.68 17.33 -20.57
N GLY A 256 -1.85 16.38 -20.12
CA GLY A 256 -1.55 15.15 -20.86
C GLY A 256 -2.64 14.08 -20.74
N VAL A 257 -2.38 12.92 -21.35
CA VAL A 257 -3.29 11.76 -21.34
C VAL A 257 -2.58 10.54 -20.76
N VAL A 258 -3.28 9.75 -19.96
CA VAL A 258 -2.82 8.46 -19.46
C VAL A 258 -3.77 7.38 -19.97
N ILE A 259 -3.25 6.42 -20.72
CA ILE A 259 -3.94 5.15 -20.99
C ILE A 259 -3.54 4.18 -19.88
N ILE A 260 -4.51 3.83 -19.03
CA ILE A 260 -4.32 2.90 -17.93
C ILE A 260 -4.98 1.55 -18.27
N LEU A 261 -4.18 0.48 -18.23
CA LEU A 261 -4.61 -0.88 -18.49
C LEU A 261 -4.75 -1.65 -17.18
N GLY A 262 -5.93 -2.23 -16.95
CA GLY A 262 -6.19 -3.15 -15.85
C GLY A 262 -7.58 -3.74 -15.98
N GLU A 263 -7.70 -5.06 -15.84
CA GLU A 263 -8.97 -5.79 -16.07
C GLU A 263 -10.12 -5.24 -15.21
N CYS A 264 -9.87 -4.97 -13.93
CA CYS A 264 -10.85 -4.46 -12.96
C CYS A 264 -12.12 -5.34 -12.85
N ALA A 265 -11.92 -6.67 -12.78
CA ALA A 265 -13.00 -7.65 -12.72
C ALA A 265 -13.99 -7.44 -11.56
N GLU A 266 -13.56 -6.84 -10.44
CA GLU A 266 -14.42 -6.48 -9.30
C GLU A 266 -14.91 -5.02 -9.33
N GLY A 267 -14.86 -4.36 -10.50
CA GLY A 267 -15.34 -3.00 -10.66
C GLY A 267 -14.51 -1.96 -9.90
N SER A 268 -15.17 -1.12 -9.12
CA SER A 268 -14.51 -0.06 -8.34
C SER A 268 -13.68 -0.60 -7.16
N GLY A 269 -14.06 -1.78 -6.63
CA GLY A 269 -13.54 -2.32 -5.38
C GLY A 269 -14.11 -1.68 -4.11
N SER A 270 -15.08 -0.74 -4.21
CA SER A 270 -15.72 -0.14 -3.04
C SER A 270 -17.07 0.50 -3.34
N ALA A 271 -18.14 -0.03 -2.73
CA ALA A 271 -19.46 0.59 -2.79
C ALA A 271 -19.50 2.02 -2.22
N ALA A 272 -18.65 2.32 -1.23
CA ALA A 272 -18.52 3.68 -0.70
C ALA A 272 -17.88 4.66 -1.71
N TYR A 273 -16.95 4.17 -2.54
CA TYR A 273 -16.40 4.93 -3.65
C TYR A 273 -17.50 5.22 -4.68
N GLU A 274 -18.22 4.21 -5.16
CA GLU A 274 -19.32 4.39 -6.12
C GLU A 274 -20.40 5.35 -5.62
N LYS A 275 -20.86 5.18 -4.38
CA LYS A 275 -21.84 6.09 -3.75
C LYS A 275 -21.34 7.53 -3.67
N THR A 276 -20.04 7.72 -3.46
CA THR A 276 -19.43 9.06 -3.46
C THR A 276 -19.49 9.67 -4.86
N MET A 277 -19.17 8.90 -5.90
CA MET A 277 -19.19 9.36 -7.30
C MET A 277 -20.61 9.58 -7.85
N GLN A 278 -21.59 8.83 -7.36
CA GLN A 278 -23.02 9.08 -7.67
C GLN A 278 -23.50 10.44 -7.16
N LYS A 279 -22.88 10.94 -6.08
CA LYS A 279 -23.27 12.20 -5.44
C LYS A 279 -22.42 13.39 -5.91
N TYR A 280 -21.15 13.17 -6.19
CA TYR A 280 -20.19 14.21 -6.53
C TYR A 280 -19.50 13.87 -7.86
N VAL A 281 -19.65 14.76 -8.84
CA VAL A 281 -19.31 14.47 -10.24
C VAL A 281 -18.06 15.23 -10.72
N THR A 282 -17.45 16.05 -9.86
CA THR A 282 -16.17 16.71 -10.16
C THR A 282 -15.11 16.44 -9.08
N PRO A 283 -13.81 16.45 -9.43
CA PRO A 283 -12.73 16.29 -8.46
C PRO A 283 -12.81 17.28 -7.29
N GLU A 284 -13.26 18.51 -7.52
CA GLU A 284 -13.42 19.55 -6.50
C GLU A 284 -14.52 19.21 -5.49
N GLN A 285 -15.67 18.74 -5.98
CA GLN A 285 -16.78 18.31 -5.12
C GLN A 285 -16.38 17.11 -4.26
N VAL A 286 -15.70 16.13 -4.87
CA VAL A 286 -15.18 14.95 -4.16
C VAL A 286 -14.17 15.37 -3.08
N ALA A 287 -13.22 16.24 -3.40
CA ALA A 287 -12.22 16.72 -2.45
C ALA A 287 -12.87 17.46 -1.27
N ALA A 288 -13.84 18.34 -1.53
CA ALA A 288 -14.57 19.05 -0.47
C ALA A 288 -15.34 18.08 0.44
N ALA A 289 -16.00 17.09 -0.13
CA ALA A 289 -16.75 16.08 0.63
C ALA A 289 -15.84 15.21 1.51
N VAL A 290 -14.74 14.70 0.95
CA VAL A 290 -13.78 13.86 1.69
C VAL A 290 -13.06 14.66 2.78
N LYS A 291 -12.79 15.96 2.55
CA LYS A 291 -12.21 16.84 3.56
C LYS A 291 -13.17 17.10 4.72
N ALA A 292 -14.47 17.22 4.44
CA ALA A 292 -15.49 17.43 5.47
C ALA A 292 -15.75 16.18 6.31
N ASP A 293 -15.75 14.99 5.69
CA ASP A 293 -15.95 13.71 6.35
C ASP A 293 -15.08 12.61 5.72
N PHE A 294 -13.88 12.43 6.26
CA PHE A 294 -12.94 11.44 5.75
C PHE A 294 -13.36 10.03 6.17
N GLN A 295 -13.76 9.21 5.20
CA GLN A 295 -14.14 7.82 5.39
C GLN A 295 -13.32 6.87 4.51
N ILE A 296 -12.96 5.70 5.06
CA ILE A 296 -12.33 4.64 4.28
C ILE A 296 -13.33 4.13 3.22
N GLY A 297 -12.85 3.82 2.02
CA GLY A 297 -13.68 3.63 0.82
C GLY A 297 -13.98 4.96 0.10
N ALA A 298 -14.64 5.92 0.75
CA ALA A 298 -14.97 7.22 0.13
C ALA A 298 -13.72 8.02 -0.28
N HIS A 299 -12.65 7.98 0.53
CA HIS A 299 -11.36 8.61 0.21
C HIS A 299 -10.76 8.13 -1.12
N LYS A 300 -11.15 6.96 -1.65
CA LYS A 300 -10.67 6.52 -2.97
C LYS A 300 -11.25 7.32 -4.11
N ALA A 301 -12.45 7.87 -3.96
CA ALA A 301 -12.95 8.86 -4.89
C ALA A 301 -11.96 10.02 -5.02
N TYR A 302 -11.48 10.54 -3.88
CA TYR A 302 -10.47 11.59 -3.89
C TYR A 302 -9.14 11.11 -4.46
N ALA A 303 -8.66 9.93 -4.04
CA ALA A 303 -7.37 9.39 -4.48
C ALA A 303 -7.27 9.20 -6.00
N VAL A 304 -8.37 8.83 -6.66
CA VAL A 304 -8.47 8.71 -8.12
C VAL A 304 -8.65 10.09 -8.76
N THR A 305 -9.69 10.82 -8.37
CA THR A 305 -10.11 12.04 -9.08
C THR A 305 -9.11 13.20 -8.93
N ARG A 306 -8.30 13.23 -7.86
CA ARG A 306 -7.23 14.23 -7.74
C ARG A 306 -6.17 14.12 -8.85
N LEU A 307 -5.95 12.91 -9.38
CA LEU A 307 -4.99 12.67 -10.46
C LEU A 307 -5.54 13.22 -11.78
N MET A 308 -6.86 13.11 -11.95
CA MET A 308 -7.60 13.55 -13.14
C MET A 308 -7.63 15.08 -13.31
N LYS A 309 -7.19 15.84 -12.31
CA LYS A 309 -7.02 17.29 -12.41
C LYS A 309 -5.85 17.68 -13.32
N LYS A 310 -4.80 16.84 -13.37
CA LYS A 310 -3.58 17.08 -14.16
C LYS A 310 -3.70 16.49 -15.57
N ALA A 311 -4.30 15.30 -15.68
CA ALA A 311 -4.29 14.53 -16.91
C ALA A 311 -5.62 13.76 -17.07
N GLU A 312 -6.00 13.51 -18.32
CA GLU A 312 -7.14 12.63 -18.59
C GLU A 312 -6.73 11.16 -18.49
N PHE A 313 -7.59 10.32 -17.91
CA PHE A 313 -7.35 8.88 -17.79
C PHE A 313 -8.32 8.10 -18.69
N ILE A 314 -7.76 7.41 -19.68
CA ILE A 314 -8.46 6.46 -20.54
C ILE A 314 -8.28 5.07 -19.94
N LEU A 315 -9.38 4.41 -19.56
CA LEU A 315 -9.36 3.09 -18.94
C LEU A 315 -9.64 2.00 -19.96
N VAL A 316 -8.68 1.09 -20.13
CA VAL A 316 -8.86 -0.18 -20.84
C VAL A 316 -9.06 -1.29 -19.81
N SER A 317 -10.29 -1.82 -19.72
CA SER A 317 -10.70 -2.77 -18.69
C SER A 317 -11.88 -3.63 -19.14
N SER A 318 -12.22 -4.67 -18.37
CA SER A 318 -13.47 -5.44 -18.54
C SER A 318 -14.66 -4.80 -17.82
N MET A 319 -14.49 -3.61 -17.25
CA MET A 319 -15.55 -2.91 -16.52
C MET A 319 -16.63 -2.39 -17.47
N GLU A 320 -17.88 -2.41 -17.01
CA GLU A 320 -18.99 -1.77 -17.70
C GLU A 320 -18.66 -0.29 -18.02
N PRO A 321 -18.77 0.17 -19.27
CA PRO A 321 -18.39 1.52 -19.66
C PRO A 321 -19.09 2.63 -18.87
N GLU A 322 -20.35 2.40 -18.46
CA GLU A 322 -21.11 3.36 -17.64
C GLU A 322 -20.56 3.48 -16.21
N LEU A 323 -20.06 2.38 -15.64
CA LEU A 323 -19.37 2.43 -14.35
C LEU A 323 -18.03 3.16 -14.50
N ALA A 324 -17.25 2.90 -15.55
CA ALA A 324 -16.00 3.62 -15.79
C ALA A 324 -16.23 5.14 -15.94
N LYS A 325 -17.27 5.56 -16.68
CA LYS A 325 -17.67 6.97 -16.80
C LYS A 325 -18.14 7.57 -15.48
N LEU A 326 -18.92 6.84 -14.68
CA LEU A 326 -19.31 7.26 -13.33
C LEU A 326 -18.08 7.57 -12.46
N LEU A 327 -17.01 6.79 -12.62
CA LEU A 327 -15.72 6.98 -11.93
C LEU A 327 -14.81 8.03 -12.60
N LEU A 328 -15.31 8.78 -13.60
CA LEU A 328 -14.65 9.84 -14.38
C LEU A 328 -13.54 9.37 -15.34
N PHE A 329 -13.50 8.09 -15.68
CA PHE A 329 -12.63 7.60 -16.76
C PHE A 329 -13.28 7.77 -18.13
N THR A 330 -12.45 7.90 -19.15
CA THR A 330 -12.86 7.66 -20.55
C THR A 330 -12.69 6.17 -20.86
N PRO A 331 -13.76 5.37 -21.01
CA PRO A 331 -13.62 3.94 -21.30
C PRO A 331 -13.16 3.71 -22.73
N ALA A 332 -12.32 2.69 -22.94
CA ALA A 332 -11.95 2.16 -24.24
C ALA A 332 -11.94 0.62 -24.19
N LYS A 333 -12.39 -0.03 -25.25
CA LYS A 333 -12.53 -1.51 -25.32
C LYS A 333 -11.19 -2.21 -25.45
N ASP A 334 -10.22 -1.54 -26.07
CA ASP A 334 -8.89 -2.06 -26.36
C ASP A 334 -7.89 -0.91 -26.49
N LEU A 335 -6.61 -1.27 -26.63
CA LEU A 335 -5.52 -0.30 -26.75
C LEU A 335 -5.60 0.50 -28.05
N GLU A 336 -6.13 -0.07 -29.13
CA GLU A 336 -6.23 0.63 -30.42
C GLU A 336 -7.24 1.77 -30.34
N GLU A 337 -8.41 1.53 -29.74
CA GLU A 337 -9.40 2.55 -29.45
C GLU A 337 -8.84 3.60 -28.48
N ALA A 338 -8.17 3.19 -27.41
CA ALA A 338 -7.58 4.10 -26.45
C ALA A 338 -6.54 5.04 -27.10
N LEU A 339 -5.70 4.53 -28.00
CA LEU A 339 -4.72 5.32 -28.75
C LEU A 339 -5.39 6.34 -29.68
N LYS A 340 -6.46 5.94 -30.40
CA LYS A 340 -7.24 6.85 -31.25
C LYS A 340 -7.83 8.01 -30.44
N ILE A 341 -8.42 7.70 -29.27
CA ILE A 341 -8.95 8.71 -28.36
C ILE A 341 -7.83 9.64 -27.86
N ALA A 342 -6.70 9.09 -27.42
CA ALA A 342 -5.57 9.86 -26.90
C ALA A 342 -4.99 10.82 -27.95
N PHE A 343 -4.72 10.34 -29.17
CA PHE A 343 -4.16 11.18 -30.24
C PHE A 343 -5.12 12.29 -30.67
N THR A 344 -6.42 12.00 -30.69
CA THR A 344 -7.45 13.01 -30.98
C THR A 344 -7.44 14.12 -29.93
N LYS A 345 -7.34 13.76 -28.65
CA LYS A 345 -7.31 14.72 -27.52
C LYS A 345 -6.04 15.54 -27.46
N LEU A 346 -4.90 14.92 -27.75
CA LEU A 346 -3.60 15.60 -27.77
C LEU A 346 -3.43 16.51 -28.99
N GLY A 347 -4.26 16.36 -30.03
CA GLY A 347 -4.15 17.16 -31.26
C GLY A 347 -2.83 16.94 -32.00
N SER A 348 -2.14 15.82 -31.73
CA SER A 348 -0.84 15.48 -32.30
C SER A 348 -0.84 14.03 -32.77
N SER A 349 -0.27 13.80 -33.95
CA SER A 349 -0.02 12.46 -34.48
C SER A 349 1.28 11.84 -33.97
N GLN A 350 2.13 12.61 -33.28
CA GLN A 350 3.41 12.17 -32.72
C GLN A 350 3.65 12.77 -31.32
N PRO A 351 2.80 12.45 -30.32
CA PRO A 351 3.05 12.86 -28.95
C PRO A 351 4.30 12.18 -28.37
N GLY A 352 4.96 12.79 -27.39
CA GLY A 352 5.94 12.09 -26.57
C GLY A 352 5.27 11.01 -25.73
N ILE A 353 5.74 9.77 -25.82
CA ILE A 353 5.11 8.61 -25.17
C ILE A 353 6.05 7.96 -24.14
N THR A 354 5.57 7.75 -22.93
CA THR A 354 6.23 6.92 -21.91
C THR A 354 5.45 5.61 -21.71
N LEU A 355 6.15 4.48 -21.73
CA LEU A 355 5.58 3.16 -21.50
C LEU A 355 5.94 2.65 -20.10
N MET A 356 4.94 2.23 -19.32
CA MET A 356 5.08 1.73 -17.96
C MET A 356 4.40 0.35 -17.83
N PRO A 357 5.00 -0.73 -18.37
CA PRO A 357 4.40 -2.06 -18.35
C PRO A 357 4.28 -2.64 -16.93
N MET A 358 5.15 -2.21 -16.01
CA MET A 358 5.17 -2.59 -14.60
C MET A 358 4.94 -1.37 -13.69
N GLY A 359 3.98 -0.53 -14.07
CA GLY A 359 3.69 0.74 -13.39
C GLY A 359 3.22 0.60 -11.94
N SER A 360 2.88 -0.61 -11.46
CA SER A 360 2.62 -0.86 -10.04
C SER A 360 3.88 -1.00 -9.19
N LEU A 361 5.05 -1.15 -9.82
CA LEU A 361 6.34 -1.33 -9.18
C LEU A 361 7.24 -0.12 -9.46
N THR A 362 7.37 0.28 -10.73
CA THR A 362 8.28 1.35 -11.16
C THR A 362 7.68 2.73 -10.93
N VAL A 363 8.49 3.67 -10.43
CA VAL A 363 8.12 5.07 -10.21
C VAL A 363 9.02 5.99 -11.04
N PRO A 364 8.46 6.80 -11.96
CA PRO A 364 9.22 7.83 -12.67
C PRO A 364 9.80 8.86 -11.70
N LEU A 365 11.11 9.12 -11.82
CA LEU A 365 11.84 10.13 -11.06
C LEU A 365 12.21 11.26 -12.02
N ILE A 366 11.50 12.38 -11.95
CA ILE A 366 11.85 13.57 -12.73
C ILE A 366 13.02 14.25 -12.03
N ASN A 367 14.15 14.41 -12.74
CA ASN A 367 15.26 15.22 -12.26
C ASN A 367 14.70 16.63 -11.96
N ASN A 368 14.74 17.06 -10.68
CA ASN A 368 14.23 18.34 -10.11
C ASN A 368 12.95 18.29 -9.24
N ARG A 369 12.56 17.16 -8.64
CA ARG A 369 11.54 17.15 -7.57
C ARG A 369 11.87 16.25 -6.39
#